data_AF-A0A0P9D1X8-F1
#
_entry.id   AF-A0A0P9D1X8-F1
#
_cell.length_a   1.000
_cell.length_b   1.000
_cell.length_c   1.000
_cell.angle_alpha   90.00
_cell.angle_beta   90.00
_cell.angle_gamma   90.00
#
_symmetry.space_group_name_H-M   'P 1'
#
loop_
_entity.id
_entity.type
_entity.pdbx_description
1 polymer ?
#
loop_
_entity_poly.entity_id
_entity_poly.type
_entity_poly.pdbx_seq_one_letter_code
_entity_poly.pdbx_strand_id
1 'polypeptide(L)'
;VWLESTAAYVEDEVLPEAHDNYQYLYPDLTVSLPKQDGNDAQYSMWPLFRYAAERNGGLQSATGTSLMKAMWADIAAGQPAITAYDNALRSRGSNLDDTFHRFAASLRFMKPCATSTPLCFSDGGDIVTSRGGVPSNQGAVASIGGGYTGALPNTYAANWVGLPSAGTYAVEIANTSGSGELHASIVADMGDSVVMTGLAGTAGAGQSLTIGSYTVPDGAVGVVLVITNQQVSLDPANIATSSYQVSTGTAAELDQFTYLPWAAK
;
A
#
# COMPACT_ATOMS: atom_id res chain seq x y z
N VAL A 1 -0.64 8.44 15.23
CA VAL A 1 -0.13 8.47 13.83
C VAL A 1 0.18 9.87 13.28
N TRP A 2 -0.79 10.78 13.09
CA TRP A 2 -0.57 12.02 12.31
C TRP A 2 0.49 12.95 12.89
N LEU A 3 0.45 13.24 14.18
CA LEU A 3 1.45 14.09 14.83
C LEU A 3 2.83 13.41 14.82
N GLU A 4 2.89 12.19 15.34
CA GLU A 4 4.15 11.50 15.61
C GLU A 4 4.88 11.04 14.34
N SER A 5 4.17 10.45 13.37
CA SER A 5 4.78 10.05 12.10
C SER A 5 5.23 11.26 11.27
N THR A 6 4.53 12.39 11.37
CA THR A 6 4.99 13.60 10.67
C THR A 6 6.11 14.31 11.40
N ALA A 7 6.21 14.18 12.73
CA ALA A 7 7.36 14.61 13.50
C ALA A 7 8.60 13.79 13.15
N ALA A 8 8.52 12.44 13.16
CA ALA A 8 9.61 11.57 12.72
C ALA A 8 10.04 11.88 11.28
N TYR A 9 9.06 12.06 10.38
CA TYR A 9 9.36 12.50 9.02
C TYR A 9 10.05 13.88 8.97
N VAL A 10 9.60 14.87 9.74
CA VAL A 10 10.27 16.19 9.76
C VAL A 10 11.67 16.11 10.36
N GLU A 11 11.90 15.25 11.35
CA GLU A 11 13.21 15.02 11.95
C GLU A 11 14.19 14.40 10.96
N ASP A 12 13.78 13.35 10.25
CA ASP A 12 14.53 12.75 9.13
C ASP A 12 14.97 13.82 8.11
N GLU A 13 14.11 14.79 7.87
CA GLU A 13 14.29 15.76 6.79
C GLU A 13 15.07 17.02 7.18
N VAL A 14 14.93 17.48 8.42
CA VAL A 14 15.65 18.67 8.91
C VAL A 14 17.04 18.31 9.43
N LEU A 15 17.20 17.09 9.96
CA LEU A 15 18.43 16.61 10.55
C LEU A 15 18.82 15.23 9.97
N PRO A 16 19.13 15.14 8.67
CA PRO A 16 19.44 13.85 8.02
C PRO A 16 20.67 13.17 8.63
N GLU A 17 21.57 13.92 9.26
CA GLU A 17 22.74 13.37 9.95
C GLU A 17 22.43 12.78 11.33
N ALA A 18 21.24 13.08 11.88
CA ALA A 18 20.71 12.51 13.12
C ALA A 18 19.67 11.42 12.85
N HIS A 19 19.55 10.93 11.60
CA HIS A 19 18.50 10.01 11.20
C HIS A 19 18.61 8.65 11.92
N ASP A 20 17.82 8.48 12.99
CA ASP A 20 17.67 7.23 13.75
C ASP A 20 16.25 6.64 13.66
N ASN A 21 15.34 7.31 12.95
CA ASN A 21 13.93 6.92 12.75
C ASN A 21 13.76 5.53 12.11
N TYR A 22 14.82 4.93 11.58
CA TYR A 22 14.85 3.53 11.19
C TYR A 22 14.45 2.61 12.35
N GLN A 23 14.66 2.99 13.61
CA GLN A 23 14.23 2.19 14.77
C GLN A 23 12.71 1.92 14.77
N TYR A 24 11.91 2.86 14.25
CA TYR A 24 10.44 2.75 14.18
C TYR A 24 9.95 1.90 12.99
N LEU A 25 10.81 1.55 12.04
CA LEU A 25 10.40 0.76 10.87
C LEU A 25 10.26 -0.73 11.18
N TYR A 26 9.47 -1.49 10.42
CA TYR A 26 8.51 -1.04 9.41
C TYR A 26 7.11 -0.91 10.04
N PRO A 27 6.22 -0.07 9.49
CA PRO A 27 4.84 -0.05 9.96
C PRO A 27 4.14 -1.37 9.65
N ASP A 28 3.31 -1.84 10.58
CA ASP A 28 2.42 -2.98 10.34
C ASP A 28 1.19 -2.50 9.55
N LEU A 29 1.21 -2.70 8.24
CA LEU A 29 0.10 -2.30 7.37
C LEU A 29 -1.13 -3.21 7.49
N THR A 30 -1.08 -4.31 8.25
CA THR A 30 -2.29 -5.08 8.59
C THR A 30 -3.16 -4.34 9.62
N VAL A 31 -2.62 -3.28 10.23
CA VAL A 31 -3.34 -2.32 11.05
C VAL A 31 -3.72 -1.10 10.20
N SER A 32 -4.97 -0.65 10.32
CA SER A 32 -5.47 0.53 9.63
C SER A 32 -4.65 1.78 10.00
N LEU A 33 -4.30 2.62 9.03
CA LEU A 33 -3.62 3.90 9.22
C LEU A 33 -4.08 4.69 10.47
N PRO A 34 -5.38 4.94 10.70
CA PRO A 34 -5.85 5.70 11.87
C PRO A 34 -5.73 4.96 13.23
N LYS A 35 -5.40 3.66 13.26
CA LYS A 35 -5.19 2.85 14.49
C LYS A 35 -3.74 2.47 14.75
N GLN A 36 -2.80 3.13 14.08
CA GLN A 36 -1.37 2.94 14.35
C GLN A 36 -1.06 3.56 15.73
N ASP A 37 -1.33 2.78 16.78
CA ASP A 37 -1.34 3.14 18.20
C ASP A 37 -0.23 2.39 18.96
N GLY A 38 0.31 3.03 20.01
CA GLY A 38 1.47 2.53 20.77
C GLY A 38 2.74 3.30 20.42
N ASN A 39 3.73 3.25 21.33
CA ASN A 39 4.86 4.17 21.30
C ASN A 39 5.62 4.18 19.97
N ASP A 40 5.98 3.02 19.40
CA ASP A 40 6.74 2.99 18.14
C ASP A 40 5.84 2.99 16.89
N ALA A 41 4.68 2.33 16.97
CA ALA A 41 3.75 2.19 15.84
C ALA A 41 3.25 3.55 15.33
N GLN A 42 3.02 4.51 16.24
CA GLN A 42 2.56 5.85 15.85
C GLN A 42 3.60 6.68 15.10
N TYR A 43 4.89 6.35 15.17
CA TYR A 43 5.97 6.95 14.37
C TYR A 43 6.24 6.16 13.09
N SER A 44 5.98 4.85 13.10
CA SER A 44 6.35 3.93 12.00
C SER A 44 5.75 4.27 10.63
N MET A 45 4.69 5.08 10.57
CA MET A 45 4.07 5.53 9.31
C MET A 45 4.78 6.73 8.66
N TRP A 46 5.90 7.23 9.23
CA TRP A 46 6.69 8.31 8.62
C TRP A 46 7.03 8.09 7.12
N PRO A 47 7.28 6.86 6.62
CA PRO A 47 7.55 6.66 5.20
C PRO A 47 6.37 6.97 4.28
N LEU A 48 5.11 6.99 4.76
CA LEU A 48 3.98 7.43 3.96
C LEU A 48 4.10 8.91 3.59
N PHE A 49 4.51 9.75 4.54
CA PHE A 49 4.68 11.19 4.34
C PHE A 49 5.88 11.48 3.44
N ARG A 50 7.00 10.77 3.69
CA ARG A 50 8.14 10.80 2.79
C ARG A 50 7.79 10.36 1.37
N TYR A 51 7.01 9.28 1.26
CA TYR A 51 6.57 8.76 -0.02
C TYR A 51 5.84 9.85 -0.83
N ALA A 52 4.89 10.55 -0.21
CA ALA A 52 4.16 11.63 -0.86
C ALA A 52 5.03 12.84 -1.19
N ALA A 53 5.94 13.23 -0.31
CA ALA A 53 6.74 14.45 -0.47
C ALA A 53 7.81 14.32 -1.56
N GLU A 54 8.48 13.18 -1.68
CA GLU A 54 9.45 12.91 -2.76
C GLU A 54 8.79 13.00 -4.15
N ARG A 55 7.51 12.64 -4.27
CA ARG A 55 6.69 12.79 -5.49
C ARG A 55 6.29 14.24 -5.77
N ASN A 56 6.47 15.12 -4.79
CA ASN A 56 6.26 16.55 -4.87
C ASN A 56 7.60 17.32 -4.90
N GLY A 57 8.68 16.68 -5.38
CA GLY A 57 10.01 17.27 -5.53
C GLY A 57 10.97 17.00 -4.38
N GLY A 58 10.54 16.27 -3.35
CA GLY A 58 11.35 16.00 -2.17
C GLY A 58 11.65 17.25 -1.36
N LEU A 59 12.42 17.11 -0.31
CA LEU A 59 12.43 18.09 0.77
C LEU A 59 13.43 19.23 0.65
N GLN A 60 14.41 19.07 -0.24
CA GLN A 60 15.22 20.19 -0.72
C GLN A 60 14.44 21.12 -1.67
N SER A 61 13.18 20.77 -2.00
CA SER A 61 12.30 21.60 -2.82
C SER A 61 11.22 22.29 -2.00
N ALA A 62 10.90 23.54 -2.36
CA ALA A 62 9.77 24.26 -1.79
C ALA A 62 8.43 23.50 -1.99
N THR A 63 8.33 22.72 -3.07
CA THR A 63 7.15 21.94 -3.42
C THR A 63 6.94 20.73 -2.50
N GLY A 64 7.99 20.08 -2.00
CA GLY A 64 7.86 18.96 -1.07
C GLY A 64 7.32 19.38 0.30
N THR A 65 7.88 20.44 0.89
CA THR A 65 7.45 20.93 2.22
C THR A 65 6.04 21.54 2.20
N SER A 66 5.62 22.08 1.07
CA SER A 66 4.31 22.71 0.94
C SER A 66 3.11 21.75 1.00
N LEU A 67 3.30 20.45 0.73
CA LEU A 67 2.27 19.42 0.96
C LEU A 67 1.95 19.31 2.46
N MET A 68 2.98 19.17 3.30
CA MET A 68 2.80 19.09 4.75
C MET A 68 2.25 20.39 5.33
N LYS A 69 2.69 21.55 4.82
CA LYS A 69 2.15 22.84 5.24
C LYS A 69 0.65 22.96 4.94
N ALA A 70 0.21 22.49 3.77
CA ALA A 70 -1.20 22.50 3.40
C ALA A 70 -2.03 21.59 4.33
N MET A 71 -1.56 20.36 4.59
CA MET A 71 -2.20 19.45 5.54
C MET A 71 -2.35 20.10 6.93
N TRP A 72 -1.26 20.65 7.47
CA TRP A 72 -1.28 21.27 8.80
C TRP A 72 -2.16 22.53 8.88
N ALA A 73 -2.26 23.29 7.78
CA ALA A 73 -3.18 24.43 7.71
C ALA A 73 -4.65 23.97 7.79
N ASP A 74 -5.03 22.91 7.08
CA ASP A 74 -6.37 22.33 7.13
C ASP A 74 -6.70 21.74 8.51
N ILE A 75 -5.74 21.07 9.15
CA ILE A 75 -5.89 20.59 10.54
C ILE A 75 -6.09 21.76 11.50
N ALA A 76 -5.30 22.83 11.37
CA ALA A 76 -5.44 24.02 12.20
C ALA A 76 -6.79 24.73 11.99
N ALA A 77 -7.40 24.57 10.81
CA ALA A 77 -8.75 25.03 10.49
C ALA A 77 -9.87 24.09 11.01
N GLY A 78 -9.52 23.01 11.72
CA GLY A 78 -10.46 22.09 12.37
C GLY A 78 -10.87 20.88 11.54
N GLN A 79 -10.20 20.61 10.41
CA GLN A 79 -10.48 19.40 9.63
C GLN A 79 -9.88 18.15 10.28
N PRO A 80 -10.53 16.98 10.16
CA PRO A 80 -9.90 15.71 10.50
C PRO A 80 -8.61 15.50 9.70
N ALA A 81 -7.56 15.00 10.37
CA ALA A 81 -6.23 14.89 9.75
C ALA A 81 -6.18 14.05 8.47
N ILE A 82 -6.98 12.97 8.40
CA ILE A 82 -7.10 12.14 7.20
C ILE A 82 -7.67 12.92 6.01
N THR A 83 -8.69 13.75 6.26
CA THR A 83 -9.31 14.63 5.26
C THR A 83 -8.35 15.73 4.84
N ALA A 84 -7.66 16.36 5.80
CA ALA A 84 -6.67 17.40 5.54
C ALA A 84 -5.50 16.89 4.67
N TYR A 85 -5.01 15.66 4.92
CA TYR A 85 -3.92 15.08 4.15
C TYR A 85 -4.36 14.74 2.72
N ASP A 86 -5.56 14.16 2.57
CA ASP A 86 -6.15 13.87 1.28
C ASP A 86 -6.41 15.16 0.46
N ASN A 87 -6.88 16.23 1.09
CA ASN A 87 -7.01 17.55 0.45
C ASN A 87 -5.65 18.10 -0.03
N ALA A 88 -4.61 18.00 0.81
CA ALA A 88 -3.26 18.42 0.44
C ALA A 88 -2.74 17.63 -0.78
N LEU A 89 -2.96 16.32 -0.83
CA LEU A 89 -2.63 15.46 -1.97
C LEU A 89 -3.41 15.84 -3.23
N ARG A 90 -4.72 16.10 -3.10
CA ARG A 90 -5.58 16.54 -4.22
C ARG A 90 -5.14 17.88 -4.81
N SER A 91 -4.69 18.81 -3.99
CA SER A 91 -4.12 20.08 -4.46
C SER A 91 -2.86 19.90 -5.35
N ARG A 92 -2.29 18.69 -5.36
CA ARG A 92 -1.10 18.30 -6.13
C ARG A 92 -1.36 17.24 -7.19
N GLY A 93 -2.63 16.97 -7.50
CA GLY A 93 -3.01 16.03 -8.56
C GLY A 93 -2.89 14.55 -8.17
N SER A 94 -2.85 14.24 -6.87
CA SER A 94 -2.99 12.87 -6.35
C SER A 94 -4.19 12.78 -5.41
N ASN A 95 -4.35 11.67 -4.69
CA ASN A 95 -5.29 11.49 -3.59
C ASN A 95 -4.71 10.47 -2.60
N LEU A 96 -5.33 10.31 -1.43
CA LEU A 96 -4.85 9.38 -0.41
C LEU A 96 -4.95 7.91 -0.86
N ASP A 97 -5.96 7.53 -1.64
CA ASP A 97 -6.17 6.14 -2.09
C ASP A 97 -5.00 5.66 -2.97
N ASP A 98 -4.69 6.42 -4.01
CA ASP A 98 -3.58 6.13 -4.93
C ASP A 98 -2.22 6.25 -4.22
N THR A 99 -2.07 7.26 -3.37
CA THR A 99 -0.81 7.50 -2.64
C THR A 99 -0.54 6.35 -1.67
N PHE A 100 -1.55 5.92 -0.90
CA PHE A 100 -1.43 4.83 0.05
C PHE A 100 -1.19 3.49 -0.67
N HIS A 101 -1.88 3.22 -1.77
CA HIS A 101 -1.66 1.99 -2.56
C HIS A 101 -0.23 1.89 -3.09
N ARG A 102 0.26 2.96 -3.71
CA ARG A 102 1.64 2.99 -4.24
C ARG A 102 2.68 3.04 -3.14
N PHE A 103 2.38 3.67 -2.01
CA PHE A 103 3.20 3.62 -0.80
C PHE A 103 3.34 2.17 -0.31
N ALA A 104 2.24 1.43 -0.16
CA ALA A 104 2.26 0.04 0.29
C ALA A 104 3.09 -0.85 -0.64
N ALA A 105 3.04 -0.61 -1.96
CA ALA A 105 3.91 -1.27 -2.91
C ALA A 105 5.39 -0.87 -2.72
N SER A 106 5.67 0.42 -2.60
CA SER A 106 7.04 0.94 -2.41
C SER A 106 7.69 0.39 -1.14
N LEU A 107 6.94 0.37 -0.04
CA LEU A 107 7.39 -0.11 1.27
C LEU A 107 7.75 -1.61 1.23
N ARG A 108 7.03 -2.41 0.43
CA ARG A 108 7.30 -3.83 0.31
C ARG A 108 8.68 -4.13 -0.30
N PHE A 109 9.11 -3.32 -1.25
CA PHE A 109 10.32 -3.58 -2.03
C PHE A 109 11.49 -2.67 -1.65
N MET A 110 11.21 -1.50 -1.07
CA MET A 110 12.20 -0.50 -0.63
C MET A 110 13.26 -0.20 -1.69
N LYS A 111 12.88 -0.14 -2.96
CA LYS A 111 13.84 0.14 -4.04
C LYS A 111 14.41 1.56 -3.89
N PRO A 112 15.73 1.74 -4.03
CA PRO A 112 16.33 3.07 -4.09
C PRO A 112 16.07 3.74 -5.44
N CYS A 113 15.88 5.06 -5.47
CA CYS A 113 15.73 5.80 -6.73
C CYS A 113 15.98 7.31 -6.56
N ALA A 114 16.04 8.04 -7.67
CA ALA A 114 15.96 9.50 -7.61
C ALA A 114 14.55 9.95 -7.16
N THR A 115 14.47 11.09 -6.47
CA THR A 115 13.20 11.74 -6.12
C THR A 115 12.32 11.93 -7.36
N SER A 116 11.00 11.96 -7.19
CA SER A 116 9.97 11.94 -8.24
C SER A 116 9.77 10.62 -9.00
N THR A 117 10.68 9.65 -8.89
CA THR A 117 10.46 8.31 -9.45
C THR A 117 9.34 7.60 -8.67
N PRO A 118 8.38 6.94 -9.34
CA PRO A 118 7.34 6.19 -8.66
C PRO A 118 7.88 4.87 -8.09
N LEU A 119 7.22 4.38 -7.04
CA LEU A 119 7.41 3.04 -6.46
C LEU A 119 8.76 2.79 -5.76
N CYS A 120 9.34 3.81 -5.16
CA CYS A 120 10.67 3.75 -4.56
C CYS A 120 10.89 4.90 -3.56
N PHE A 121 11.98 4.81 -2.79
CA PHE A 121 12.42 5.81 -1.82
C PHE A 121 13.85 6.26 -2.14
N SER A 122 14.20 7.51 -1.84
CA SER A 122 15.56 7.99 -2.19
C SER A 122 16.67 7.26 -1.42
N ASP A 123 16.38 6.80 -0.22
CA ASP A 123 17.29 6.10 0.69
C ASP A 123 16.86 4.64 0.95
N GLY A 124 16.04 4.06 0.07
CA GLY A 124 15.48 2.72 0.29
C GLY A 124 16.53 1.65 0.57
N GLY A 125 17.72 1.75 -0.04
CA GLY A 125 18.85 0.86 0.22
C GLY A 125 19.43 0.99 1.63
N ASP A 126 19.50 2.21 2.17
CA ASP A 126 19.99 2.48 3.53
C ASP A 126 19.01 1.95 4.58
N ILE A 127 17.70 2.11 4.33
CA ILE A 127 16.64 1.54 5.15
C ILE A 127 16.76 0.00 5.19
N VAL A 128 16.87 -0.65 4.02
CA VAL A 128 16.99 -2.12 3.94
C VAL A 128 18.24 -2.60 4.68
N THR A 129 19.35 -1.90 4.53
CA THR A 129 20.61 -2.22 5.21
C THR A 129 20.48 -2.10 6.72
N SER A 130 19.90 -1.00 7.20
CA SER A 130 19.72 -0.71 8.63
C SER A 130 18.74 -1.68 9.31
N ARG A 131 17.71 -2.13 8.59
CA ARG A 131 16.70 -3.08 9.09
C ARG A 131 17.05 -4.54 8.86
N GLY A 132 18.07 -4.83 8.05
CA GLY A 132 18.47 -6.19 7.68
C GLY A 132 17.51 -6.89 6.70
N GLY A 133 16.66 -6.13 5.98
CA GLY A 133 15.73 -6.70 5.02
C GLY A 133 14.49 -5.83 4.75
N VAL A 134 13.58 -6.38 3.94
CA VAL A 134 12.28 -5.80 3.60
C VAL A 134 11.14 -6.48 4.36
N PRO A 135 9.95 -5.86 4.46
CA PRO A 135 8.79 -6.51 5.07
C PRO A 135 8.43 -7.85 4.43
N SER A 136 7.93 -8.79 5.24
CA SER A 136 7.44 -10.10 4.79
C SER A 136 6.04 -10.01 4.17
N ASN A 137 5.71 -10.99 3.34
CA ASN A 137 4.34 -11.18 2.86
C ASN A 137 3.45 -11.77 3.97
N GLN A 138 2.17 -11.41 3.97
CA GLN A 138 1.15 -12.04 4.83
C GLN A 138 0.70 -13.39 4.30
N GLY A 139 0.91 -13.65 3.00
CA GLY A 139 0.51 -14.90 2.36
C GLY A 139 1.20 -15.16 1.04
N ALA A 140 0.85 -16.29 0.42
CA ALA A 140 1.28 -16.62 -0.93
C ALA A 140 0.30 -17.58 -1.61
N VAL A 141 0.19 -17.47 -2.93
CA VAL A 141 -0.37 -18.47 -3.83
C VAL A 141 0.79 -19.24 -4.44
N ALA A 142 0.98 -20.50 -4.02
CA ALA A 142 2.19 -21.26 -4.33
C ALA A 142 2.32 -21.66 -5.81
N SER A 143 1.21 -21.83 -6.52
CA SER A 143 1.18 -22.29 -7.91
C SER A 143 -0.02 -21.70 -8.66
N ILE A 144 0.09 -21.58 -9.97
CA ILE A 144 -1.04 -21.23 -10.86
C ILE A 144 -2.16 -22.25 -10.64
N GLY A 145 -3.40 -21.79 -10.52
CA GLY A 145 -4.57 -22.61 -10.14
C GLY A 145 -4.83 -22.63 -8.63
N GLY A 146 -3.93 -22.06 -7.82
CA GLY A 146 -4.09 -21.95 -6.37
C GLY A 146 -4.80 -20.67 -5.95
N GLY A 147 -5.03 -20.54 -4.65
CA GLY A 147 -5.59 -19.34 -4.04
C GLY A 147 -5.10 -19.09 -2.61
N TYR A 148 -5.46 -17.94 -2.07
CA TYR A 148 -5.16 -17.49 -0.71
C TYR A 148 -6.36 -16.72 -0.15
N THR A 149 -6.68 -16.94 1.13
CA THR A 149 -7.69 -16.16 1.83
C THR A 149 -7.02 -15.28 2.85
N GLY A 150 -7.40 -14.01 2.86
CA GLY A 150 -6.89 -13.05 3.83
C GLY A 150 -7.99 -12.12 4.32
N ALA A 151 -7.60 -11.20 5.19
CA ALA A 151 -8.47 -10.15 5.66
C ALA A 151 -7.64 -8.89 5.94
N LEU A 152 -8.25 -7.72 5.76
CA LEU A 152 -7.63 -6.44 6.11
C LEU A 152 -8.68 -5.47 6.66
N PRO A 153 -8.31 -4.60 7.60
CA PRO A 153 -9.17 -3.50 8.03
C PRO A 153 -9.69 -2.69 6.84
N ASN A 154 -10.91 -2.20 6.95
CA ASN A 154 -11.61 -1.48 5.90
C ASN A 154 -11.26 0.02 5.85
N THR A 155 -10.07 0.40 6.29
CA THR A 155 -9.59 1.79 6.26
C THR A 155 -8.08 1.83 6.18
N TYR A 156 -7.56 2.15 5.00
CA TYR A 156 -6.13 2.35 4.71
C TYR A 156 -5.23 1.33 5.42
N ALA A 157 -5.45 0.06 5.10
CA ALA A 157 -4.63 -1.07 5.47
C ALA A 157 -4.18 -1.80 4.20
N ALA A 158 -3.13 -2.60 4.31
CA ALA A 158 -2.56 -3.34 3.19
C ALA A 158 -2.15 -4.76 3.57
N ASN A 159 -2.20 -5.64 2.57
CA ASN A 159 -1.59 -6.95 2.59
C ASN A 159 -0.74 -7.16 1.33
N TRP A 160 0.28 -7.99 1.47
CA TRP A 160 1.13 -8.48 0.40
C TRP A 160 1.00 -9.99 0.30
N VAL A 161 0.57 -10.47 -0.87
CA VAL A 161 0.42 -11.89 -1.16
C VAL A 161 1.38 -12.25 -2.28
N GLY A 162 2.30 -13.19 -2.02
CA GLY A 162 3.19 -13.71 -3.05
C GLY A 162 2.40 -14.42 -4.16
N LEU A 163 2.78 -14.21 -5.42
CA LEU A 163 2.19 -14.90 -6.57
C LEU A 163 3.23 -15.80 -7.26
N PRO A 164 2.80 -16.74 -8.13
CA PRO A 164 3.73 -17.51 -8.94
C PRO A 164 4.69 -16.60 -9.73
N SER A 165 6.00 -16.86 -9.59
CA SER A 165 7.07 -16.02 -10.13
C SER A 165 7.44 -16.31 -11.58
N ALA A 166 6.70 -17.17 -12.27
CA ALA A 166 6.90 -17.48 -13.69
C ALA A 166 5.58 -17.88 -14.36
N GLY A 167 5.57 -17.79 -15.69
CA GLY A 167 4.44 -18.19 -16.53
C GLY A 167 3.46 -17.07 -16.83
N THR A 168 2.31 -17.45 -17.38
CA THR A 168 1.19 -16.54 -17.69
C THR A 168 -0.07 -17.09 -17.03
N TYR A 169 -0.80 -16.23 -16.32
CA TYR A 169 -1.99 -16.60 -15.56
C TYR A 169 -2.91 -15.41 -15.35
N ALA A 170 -4.19 -15.67 -15.14
CA ALA A 170 -5.16 -14.70 -14.64
C ALA A 170 -5.07 -14.59 -13.12
N VAL A 171 -5.42 -13.42 -12.58
CA VAL A 171 -5.52 -13.18 -11.13
C VAL A 171 -6.87 -12.55 -10.85
N GLU A 172 -7.57 -13.09 -9.85
CA GLU A 172 -8.81 -12.51 -9.31
C GLU A 172 -8.63 -12.22 -7.81
N ILE A 173 -9.23 -11.12 -7.38
CA ILE A 173 -9.45 -10.81 -5.98
C ILE A 173 -10.94 -10.61 -5.78
N ALA A 174 -11.54 -11.42 -4.91
CA ALA A 174 -12.93 -11.27 -4.50
C ALA A 174 -12.99 -10.68 -3.09
N ASN A 175 -13.71 -9.56 -2.92
CA ASN A 175 -14.12 -9.08 -1.61
C ASN A 175 -15.29 -9.94 -1.12
N THR A 176 -15.02 -10.84 -0.18
CA THR A 176 -16.02 -11.79 0.34
C THR A 176 -16.80 -11.25 1.52
N SER A 177 -16.54 -10.00 1.91
CA SER A 177 -17.18 -9.35 3.05
C SER A 177 -18.30 -8.39 2.64
N GLY A 178 -19.16 -8.05 3.59
CA GLY A 178 -20.22 -7.05 3.43
C GLY A 178 -19.73 -5.59 3.50
N SER A 179 -18.41 -5.37 3.50
CA SER A 179 -17.80 -4.04 3.59
C SER A 179 -16.48 -4.02 2.80
N GLY A 180 -15.80 -2.88 2.79
CA GLY A 180 -14.52 -2.69 2.14
C GLY A 180 -14.64 -2.22 0.71
N GLU A 181 -13.59 -1.57 0.27
CA GLU A 181 -13.35 -1.20 -1.12
C GLU A 181 -11.91 -1.58 -1.44
N LEU A 182 -11.72 -2.76 -2.03
CA LEU A 182 -10.39 -3.32 -2.28
C LEU A 182 -9.82 -2.74 -3.57
N HIS A 183 -8.56 -2.31 -3.51
CA HIS A 183 -7.76 -1.91 -4.65
C HIS A 183 -6.52 -2.78 -4.70
N ALA A 184 -6.13 -3.23 -5.89
CA ALA A 184 -5.02 -4.15 -6.03
C ALA A 184 -4.17 -3.92 -7.28
N SER A 185 -2.88 -4.23 -7.12
CA SER A 185 -1.92 -4.25 -8.22
C SER A 185 -0.99 -5.45 -8.07
N ILE A 186 -0.62 -6.04 -9.19
CA ILE A 186 0.48 -7.02 -9.26
C ILE A 186 1.77 -6.23 -9.41
N VAL A 187 2.78 -6.55 -8.61
CA VAL A 187 4.09 -5.90 -8.65
C VAL A 187 5.16 -6.97 -8.84
N ALA A 188 5.88 -6.89 -9.96
CA ALA A 188 7.05 -7.70 -10.25
C ALA A 188 8.32 -6.99 -9.76
N ASP A 189 9.14 -7.71 -8.99
CA ASP A 189 10.48 -7.27 -8.63
C ASP A 189 11.46 -7.62 -9.74
N MET A 190 12.10 -6.61 -10.34
CA MET A 190 13.07 -6.76 -11.42
C MET A 190 14.53 -6.70 -10.92
N GLY A 191 14.76 -6.80 -9.61
CA GLY A 191 16.07 -6.61 -8.97
C GLY A 191 16.27 -5.17 -8.53
N ASP A 192 16.57 -4.27 -9.48
CA ASP A 192 16.87 -2.86 -9.19
C ASP A 192 15.63 -1.94 -9.29
N SER A 193 14.54 -2.45 -9.87
CA SER A 193 13.29 -1.72 -10.04
C SER A 193 12.10 -2.63 -9.81
N VAL A 194 10.89 -2.05 -9.86
CA VAL A 194 9.64 -2.80 -9.86
C VAL A 194 8.77 -2.41 -11.05
N VAL A 195 7.97 -3.35 -11.53
CA VAL A 195 6.94 -3.10 -12.54
C VAL A 195 5.59 -3.39 -11.91
N MET A 196 4.69 -2.41 -11.94
CA MET A 196 3.35 -2.52 -11.38
C MET A 196 2.29 -2.59 -12.49
N THR A 197 1.41 -3.58 -12.37
CA THR A 197 0.24 -3.76 -13.21
C THR A 197 -1.00 -3.69 -12.34
N GLY A 198 -1.77 -2.61 -12.46
CA GLY A 198 -3.00 -2.41 -11.69
C GLY A 198 -4.14 -3.31 -12.16
N LEU A 199 -4.97 -3.79 -11.23
CA LEU A 199 -6.28 -4.33 -11.55
C LEU A 199 -7.24 -3.14 -11.72
N ALA A 200 -8.06 -3.16 -12.77
CA ALA A 200 -8.88 -2.00 -13.12
C ALA A 200 -10.03 -1.79 -12.12
N GLY A 201 -10.06 -0.63 -11.46
CA GLY A 201 -11.12 -0.23 -10.53
C GLY A 201 -10.92 -0.74 -9.11
N THR A 202 -12.01 -0.80 -8.35
CA THR A 202 -12.05 -1.34 -6.99
C THR A 202 -13.13 -2.40 -6.81
N ALA A 203 -12.91 -3.34 -5.89
CA ALA A 203 -13.90 -4.33 -5.47
C ALA A 203 -14.59 -3.88 -4.18
N GLY A 204 -15.80 -3.34 -4.31
CA GLY A 204 -16.70 -3.12 -3.18
C GLY A 204 -17.17 -4.43 -2.55
N ALA A 205 -18.06 -4.35 -1.57
CA ALA A 205 -18.63 -5.51 -0.89
C ALA A 205 -19.23 -6.53 -1.87
N GLY A 206 -18.79 -7.80 -1.79
CA GLY A 206 -19.25 -8.88 -2.66
C GLY A 206 -18.79 -8.82 -4.12
N GLN A 207 -17.94 -7.86 -4.48
CA GLN A 207 -17.43 -7.69 -5.85
C GLN A 207 -16.04 -8.31 -6.02
N SER A 208 -15.62 -8.47 -7.27
CA SER A 208 -14.28 -8.94 -7.63
C SER A 208 -13.57 -8.00 -8.61
N LEU A 209 -12.24 -8.07 -8.59
CA LEU A 209 -11.33 -7.49 -9.55
C LEU A 209 -10.56 -8.59 -10.25
N THR A 210 -10.43 -8.51 -11.57
CA THR A 210 -9.75 -9.55 -12.35
C THR A 210 -8.81 -8.95 -13.38
N ILE A 211 -7.62 -9.55 -13.52
CA ILE A 211 -6.80 -9.43 -14.72
C ILE A 211 -6.88 -10.76 -15.47
N GLY A 212 -7.42 -10.73 -16.69
CA GLY A 212 -7.66 -11.94 -17.48
C GLY A 212 -6.38 -12.63 -17.96
N SER A 213 -5.26 -11.90 -18.00
CA SER A 213 -3.95 -12.47 -18.32
C SER A 213 -2.84 -11.55 -17.82
N TYR A 214 -1.95 -12.10 -17.01
CA TYR A 214 -0.72 -11.49 -16.55
C TYR A 214 0.44 -12.43 -16.91
N THR A 215 1.38 -11.94 -17.71
CA THR A 215 2.63 -12.63 -18.00
C THR A 215 3.70 -12.05 -17.09
N VAL A 216 4.35 -12.92 -16.30
CA VAL A 216 5.45 -12.48 -15.46
C VAL A 216 6.58 -11.92 -16.34
N PRO A 217 7.06 -10.69 -16.11
CA PRO A 217 8.15 -10.14 -16.89
C PRO A 217 9.42 -11.00 -16.81
N ASP A 218 10.11 -11.13 -17.95
CA ASP A 218 11.40 -11.83 -18.00
C ASP A 218 12.42 -11.17 -17.07
N GLY A 219 13.08 -11.98 -16.23
CA GLY A 219 14.04 -11.49 -15.24
C GLY A 219 13.42 -11.05 -13.92
N ALA A 220 12.11 -11.15 -13.73
CA ALA A 220 11.50 -10.93 -12.43
C ALA A 220 12.01 -11.95 -11.40
N VAL A 221 12.47 -11.47 -10.25
CA VAL A 221 12.95 -12.31 -9.14
C VAL A 221 11.85 -12.65 -8.12
N GLY A 222 10.70 -11.98 -8.23
CA GLY A 222 9.52 -12.24 -7.42
C GLY A 222 8.30 -11.46 -7.91
N VAL A 223 7.11 -11.92 -7.55
CA VAL A 223 5.84 -11.26 -7.88
C VAL A 223 4.98 -11.20 -6.62
N VAL A 224 4.44 -10.02 -6.32
CA VAL A 224 3.58 -9.77 -5.16
C VAL A 224 2.31 -9.08 -5.61
N LEU A 225 1.17 -9.57 -5.14
CA LEU A 225 -0.08 -8.86 -5.18
C LEU A 225 -0.14 -7.91 -3.97
N VAL A 226 -0.19 -6.62 -4.25
CA VAL A 226 -0.42 -5.57 -3.26
C VAL A 226 -1.91 -5.33 -3.20
N ILE A 227 -2.51 -5.49 -2.02
CA ILE A 227 -3.95 -5.31 -1.79
C ILE A 227 -4.11 -4.25 -0.73
N THR A 228 -4.87 -3.20 -1.01
CA THR A 228 -5.24 -2.17 -0.04
C THR A 228 -6.75 -2.06 0.08
N ASN A 229 -7.23 -1.58 1.22
CA ASN A 229 -8.63 -1.22 1.39
C ASN A 229 -8.76 0.29 1.54
N GLN A 230 -9.43 0.91 0.59
CA GLN A 230 -9.56 2.37 0.49
C GLN A 230 -10.91 2.89 0.99
N GLN A 231 -11.79 2.02 1.49
CA GLN A 231 -12.97 2.51 2.21
C GLN A 231 -12.49 3.37 3.39
N VAL A 232 -13.19 4.46 3.70
CA VAL A 232 -12.83 5.32 4.83
C VAL A 232 -13.90 5.22 5.91
N SER A 233 -13.52 4.75 7.09
CA SER A 233 -14.25 5.03 8.32
C SER A 233 -13.64 6.27 9.00
N LEU A 234 -14.43 7.33 9.14
CA LEU A 234 -14.03 8.52 9.89
C LEU A 234 -14.01 8.29 11.41
N ASP A 235 -14.60 7.19 11.87
CA ASP A 235 -14.53 6.76 13.27
C ASP A 235 -13.57 5.57 13.40
N PRO A 236 -12.37 5.78 13.97
CA PRO A 236 -11.44 4.70 14.23
C PRO A 236 -12.04 3.58 15.09
N ALA A 237 -12.98 3.88 15.99
CA ALA A 237 -13.61 2.84 16.82
C ALA A 237 -14.42 1.83 15.99
N ASN A 238 -14.89 2.23 14.80
CA ASN A 238 -15.78 1.46 13.94
C ASN A 238 -15.09 0.86 12.70
N ILE A 239 -13.77 0.78 12.69
CA ILE A 239 -13.03 0.10 11.61
C ILE A 239 -13.30 -1.41 11.71
N ALA A 240 -13.91 -1.94 10.65
CA ALA A 240 -14.23 -3.35 10.50
C ALA A 240 -13.16 -4.04 9.66
N THR A 241 -13.15 -5.37 9.68
CA THR A 241 -12.25 -6.18 8.85
C THR A 241 -13.00 -6.70 7.64
N SER A 242 -12.45 -6.47 6.44
CA SER A 242 -12.93 -7.03 5.18
C SER A 242 -12.14 -8.28 4.81
N SER A 243 -12.81 -9.42 4.71
CA SER A 243 -12.23 -10.65 4.15
C SER A 243 -12.16 -10.59 2.63
N TYR A 244 -11.14 -11.25 2.08
CA TYR A 244 -10.98 -11.39 0.63
C TYR A 244 -10.41 -12.75 0.27
N GLN A 245 -10.59 -13.13 -0.98
CA GLN A 245 -9.99 -14.30 -1.59
C GLN A 245 -9.18 -13.88 -2.81
N VAL A 246 -7.98 -14.42 -2.94
CA VAL A 246 -7.13 -14.33 -4.13
C VAL A 246 -7.16 -15.68 -4.83
N SER A 247 -7.35 -15.66 -6.14
CA SER A 247 -7.31 -16.86 -6.98
C SER A 247 -6.42 -16.61 -8.19
N THR A 248 -5.67 -17.64 -8.60
CA THR A 248 -4.88 -17.63 -9.84
C THR A 248 -5.33 -18.79 -10.72
N GLY A 249 -5.20 -18.66 -12.03
CA GLY A 249 -5.58 -19.71 -12.98
C GLY A 249 -5.52 -19.23 -14.42
N THR A 250 -6.31 -19.83 -15.28
CA THR A 250 -6.63 -19.31 -16.61
C THR A 250 -7.84 -18.37 -16.54
N ALA A 251 -8.01 -17.50 -17.54
CA ALA A 251 -9.20 -16.63 -17.62
C ALA A 251 -10.50 -17.45 -17.56
N ALA A 252 -10.54 -18.59 -18.25
CA ALA A 252 -11.71 -19.46 -18.30
C ALA A 252 -12.00 -20.16 -16.96
N GLU A 253 -10.98 -20.47 -16.16
CA GLU A 253 -11.17 -21.03 -14.81
C GLU A 253 -11.73 -19.99 -13.85
N LEU A 254 -11.26 -18.73 -13.92
CA LEU A 254 -11.74 -17.66 -13.04
C LEU A 254 -13.16 -17.21 -13.40
N ASP A 255 -13.53 -17.18 -14.70
CA ASP A 255 -14.91 -16.91 -15.12
C ASP A 255 -15.91 -17.93 -14.53
N GLN A 256 -15.52 -19.19 -14.33
CA GLN A 256 -16.43 -20.21 -13.76
C GLN A 256 -16.72 -20.01 -12.27
N PHE A 257 -15.85 -19.33 -11.52
CA PHE A 257 -16.10 -19.02 -10.11
C PHE A 257 -17.19 -17.94 -9.92
N THR A 258 -17.45 -17.10 -10.94
CA THR A 258 -18.55 -16.12 -10.90
C THR A 258 -19.95 -16.75 -11.04
N TYR A 259 -20.05 -17.99 -11.53
CA TYR A 259 -21.34 -18.68 -11.80
C TYR A 259 -21.72 -19.76 -10.79
N LEU A 260 -20.91 -20.04 -9.78
CA LEU A 260 -21.33 -20.93 -8.70
C LEU A 260 -22.11 -20.11 -7.67
N PRO A 261 -23.45 -20.30 -7.54
CA PRO A 261 -24.15 -19.75 -6.40
C PRO A 261 -23.48 -20.34 -5.16
N TRP A 262 -23.03 -19.48 -4.26
CA TRP A 262 -22.63 -19.87 -2.92
C TRP A 262 -23.80 -20.64 -2.28
N ALA A 263 -23.75 -21.97 -2.36
CA ALA A 263 -24.63 -22.84 -1.62
C ALA A 263 -24.18 -22.74 -0.16
N ALA A 264 -24.83 -21.84 0.59
CA ALA A 264 -24.72 -21.78 2.03
C ALA A 264 -25.00 -23.19 2.59
N LYS A 265 -24.06 -23.70 3.40
CA LYS A 265 -24.32 -24.73 4.39
C LYS A 265 -24.46 -24.08 5.74
#